data_AF-A0A538TYC2-F1
#
_entry.id   AF-A0A538TYC2-F1
#
_cell.length_a   1.000
_cell.length_b   1.000
_cell.length_c   1.000
_cell.angle_alpha   90.00
_cell.angle_beta   90.00
_cell.angle_gamma   90.00
#
_symmetry.space_group_name_H-M   'P 1'
#
loop_
_entity.id
_entity.type
_entity.pdbx_description
1 polymer ?
#
loop_
_entity_poly.entity_id
_entity_poly.type
_entity_poly.pdbx_seq_one_letter_code
_entity_poly.pdbx_strand_id
1 'polypeptide(L)'
;MGRASGNPARLLPGGGRGFRGRDAGGVRRPQSARARGLWGCGADRTAPRGSATRGARVARPRRGANRSGDPEAHAGAGSPVGQPRDPRHDGRGRPRGGRGGARRGPPHGRAARRVGAMATSMSDGLRTVAATVYGGAWEARRRAYALGWVRPSRVPARVVSVGNLTVGGTGKTTLVTHLMRRARALGAAARIVCRDYHPGPHGHGDEAILYRRTFGERSVLSGTNKRALARAAAQAGGELILVDDGFSHWALERDLDVVLLDARDPWGGGRLLPAGRLREPRQALQRAEVVVLSRLEPSEDPATLAEEVRRFAPAAFVAAGRHHVIGLGTLDGRAATPRRAWVVTGTGHPAAVASSAAEAGLEVTGTSIYRDHHWFSRDEARRERQRARAAGSVVLLTAKDAVRWPAHERGDEEVVVLEVEWRWVSGGDTVEALVFGASTGVSVAAGNARPPATGVS
;
A
#
# COMPACT_ATOMS: atom_id res chain seq x y z
N MET A 1 -19.74 73.35 -18.78
CA MET A 1 -19.80 73.91 -17.41
C MET A 1 -18.69 73.31 -16.58
N GLY A 2 -17.80 74.16 -16.04
CA GLY A 2 -16.96 73.87 -14.86
C GLY A 2 -15.75 72.94 -15.01
N ARG A 3 -14.56 73.52 -15.20
CA ARG A 3 -13.22 72.91 -15.05
C ARG A 3 -12.77 72.87 -13.58
N ALA A 4 -11.66 72.15 -13.38
CA ALA A 4 -10.51 72.46 -12.48
C ALA A 4 -10.54 71.80 -11.08
N SER A 5 -9.56 70.94 -10.77
CA SER A 5 -8.26 71.23 -10.06
C SER A 5 -8.41 71.07 -8.53
N GLY A 6 -7.51 70.51 -7.74
CA GLY A 6 -6.13 70.05 -7.90
C GLY A 6 -5.66 69.44 -6.56
N ASN A 7 -4.49 68.81 -6.58
CA ASN A 7 -3.74 68.35 -5.39
C ASN A 7 -3.15 69.57 -4.65
N PRO A 8 -2.93 69.58 -3.30
CA PRO A 8 -1.65 69.10 -2.77
C PRO A 8 -1.61 68.60 -1.29
N ALA A 9 -0.61 67.75 -1.04
CA ALA A 9 0.37 67.72 0.08
C ALA A 9 -0.01 67.89 1.58
N ARG A 10 0.55 66.93 2.36
CA ARG A 10 1.22 67.04 3.69
C ARG A 10 0.48 67.71 4.85
N LEU A 11 0.47 67.02 6.01
CA LEU A 11 1.12 67.45 7.26
C LEU A 11 0.91 66.42 8.38
N LEU A 12 2.02 65.97 8.99
CA LEU A 12 2.06 65.55 10.40
C LEU A 12 1.91 66.82 11.27
N PRO A 13 1.35 66.70 12.48
CA PRO A 13 2.18 66.74 13.70
C PRO A 13 1.65 65.75 14.75
N GLY A 14 2.34 65.33 15.81
CA GLY A 14 3.43 65.91 16.57
C GLY A 14 3.11 65.73 18.06
N GLY A 15 4.15 65.53 18.89
CA GLY A 15 4.06 65.58 20.35
C GLY A 15 4.16 64.23 21.04
N GLY A 16 5.09 63.98 21.96
CA GLY A 16 6.12 64.83 22.52
C GLY A 16 6.65 64.25 23.84
N ARG A 17 7.86 64.71 24.21
CA ARG A 17 8.48 64.73 25.56
C ARG A 17 8.84 63.33 26.11
N GLY A 18 10.09 62.97 26.41
CA GLY A 18 11.27 63.74 26.77
C GLY A 18 11.52 63.61 28.27
N PHE A 19 12.51 62.82 28.69
CA PHE A 19 13.24 63.01 29.95
C PHE A 19 14.63 62.34 29.87
N ARG A 20 15.67 63.14 30.18
CA ARG A 20 17.07 62.71 30.35
C ARG A 20 17.28 62.21 31.79
N GLY A 21 18.10 61.18 31.97
CA GLY A 21 18.63 60.73 33.26
C GLY A 21 19.90 59.90 33.03
N ARG A 22 20.94 60.14 33.86
CA ARG A 22 22.36 59.82 33.66
C ARG A 22 22.74 58.34 33.90
N ASP A 23 23.94 58.04 33.41
CA ASP A 23 24.81 56.88 33.59
C ASP A 23 24.84 56.22 34.99
N ALA A 24 24.94 54.89 35.01
CA ALA A 24 26.12 54.12 35.48
C ALA A 24 25.73 52.67 35.88
N GLY A 25 26.56 51.68 35.53
CA GLY A 25 26.61 50.40 36.26
C GLY A 25 26.47 49.11 35.44
N GLY A 26 27.55 48.70 34.77
CA GLY A 26 28.19 47.40 35.00
C GLY A 26 27.44 46.06 34.80
N VAL A 27 28.08 45.24 33.93
CA VAL A 27 28.47 43.83 34.17
C VAL A 27 27.69 42.70 33.41
N ARG A 28 28.47 42.04 32.54
CA ARG A 28 28.48 40.63 32.05
C ARG A 28 27.56 40.18 30.90
N ARG A 29 28.18 40.11 29.71
CA ARG A 29 27.92 39.14 28.63
C ARG A 29 28.60 37.79 28.92
N PRO A 30 28.09 36.69 28.36
CA PRO A 30 28.87 35.84 27.44
C PRO A 30 28.09 35.63 26.12
N GLN A 31 28.66 35.91 24.93
CA GLN A 31 29.48 35.00 24.09
C GLN A 31 28.86 33.60 23.91
N SER A 32 28.69 33.02 22.73
CA SER A 32 28.94 33.44 21.34
C SER A 32 28.34 32.37 20.43
N ALA A 33 27.68 32.79 19.35
CA ALA A 33 27.42 31.95 18.19
C ALA A 33 28.76 31.54 17.54
N ARG A 34 28.87 30.30 17.06
CA ARG A 34 29.93 29.91 16.12
C ARG A 34 29.34 29.37 14.83
N ALA A 35 29.71 30.06 13.77
CA ALA A 35 29.42 29.75 12.37
C ALA A 35 30.43 28.75 11.80
N ARG A 36 29.92 28.01 10.81
CA ARG A 36 30.54 27.48 9.58
C ARG A 36 32.07 27.58 9.45
N GLY A 37 32.70 26.42 9.27
CA GLY A 37 34.05 26.27 8.74
C GLY A 37 34.04 25.53 7.40
N LEU A 38 34.31 26.26 6.33
CA LEU A 38 34.78 25.78 5.04
C LEU A 38 36.18 25.18 5.22
N TRP A 39 36.47 24.03 4.61
CA TRP A 39 37.84 23.58 4.34
C TRP A 39 37.96 23.12 2.90
N GLY A 40 38.81 23.82 2.15
CA GLY A 40 39.34 23.47 0.85
C GLY A 40 40.78 23.99 0.74
N CYS A 41 41.52 23.40 -0.20
CA CYS A 41 42.97 23.48 -0.49
C CYS A 41 43.77 22.38 0.25
N GLY A 42 44.50 21.45 -0.36
CA GLY A 42 44.94 21.29 -1.76
C GLY A 42 46.48 21.20 -1.79
N ALA A 43 47.04 20.07 -2.23
CA ALA A 43 48.31 19.95 -2.99
C ALA A 43 48.72 18.47 -3.20
N ASP A 44 48.53 18.01 -4.44
CA ASP A 44 49.61 17.61 -5.36
C ASP A 44 50.68 16.58 -4.92
N ARG A 45 50.69 15.38 -5.55
CA ARG A 45 51.66 14.97 -6.60
C ARG A 45 51.72 13.46 -6.89
N THR A 46 51.93 13.19 -8.18
CA THR A 46 52.66 12.06 -8.81
C THR A 46 52.03 10.67 -8.91
N ALA A 47 51.61 10.32 -10.14
CA ALA A 47 51.71 8.97 -10.70
C ALA A 47 53.17 8.67 -11.14
N PRO A 48 53.57 7.39 -11.26
CA PRO A 48 53.66 6.83 -12.62
C PRO A 48 53.29 5.34 -12.79
N ARG A 49 52.80 5.05 -14.00
CA ARG A 49 52.95 3.87 -14.89
C ARG A 49 53.46 2.53 -14.31
N GLY A 50 52.72 1.46 -14.65
CA GLY A 50 53.26 0.40 -15.52
C GLY A 50 53.42 -1.03 -14.99
N SER A 51 52.72 -1.96 -15.67
CA SER A 51 53.12 -3.35 -16.02
C SER A 51 52.61 -4.57 -15.23
N ALA A 52 52.05 -5.48 -16.04
CA ALA A 52 52.21 -6.94 -16.04
C ALA A 52 51.44 -7.85 -15.05
N THR A 53 50.31 -8.35 -15.57
CA THR A 53 49.99 -9.78 -15.81
C THR A 53 50.50 -10.87 -14.84
N ARG A 54 49.54 -11.62 -14.29
CA ARG A 54 49.48 -13.08 -14.03
C ARG A 54 48.16 -13.33 -13.28
N GLY A 55 47.32 -14.32 -13.53
CA GLY A 55 47.31 -15.49 -14.39
C GLY A 55 46.01 -16.23 -14.04
N ALA A 56 45.40 -16.84 -15.05
CA ALA A 56 44.09 -17.48 -15.03
C ALA A 56 43.90 -18.56 -13.95
N ARG A 57 42.64 -18.74 -13.48
CA ARG A 57 42.04 -20.08 -13.27
C ARG A 57 40.56 -20.07 -13.62
N VAL A 58 40.27 -20.64 -14.79
CA VAL A 58 38.95 -21.07 -15.25
C VAL A 58 38.67 -22.43 -14.60
N ALA A 59 37.54 -22.58 -13.93
CA ALA A 59 37.02 -23.88 -13.51
C ALA A 59 35.86 -24.28 -14.43
N ARG A 60 36.06 -25.35 -15.22
CA ARG A 60 35.01 -26.08 -15.94
C ARG A 60 34.86 -27.48 -15.34
N PRO A 61 33.68 -28.11 -15.51
CA PRO A 61 33.18 -29.17 -14.65
C PRO A 61 33.69 -30.57 -15.06
N ARG A 62 33.78 -31.47 -14.09
CA ARG A 62 34.01 -32.90 -14.33
C ARG A 62 32.72 -33.58 -14.80
N ARG A 63 32.77 -34.14 -16.01
CA ARG A 63 31.89 -35.22 -16.48
C ARG A 63 32.22 -36.49 -15.70
N GLY A 64 31.21 -37.17 -15.20
CA GLY A 64 31.23 -38.59 -14.84
C GLY A 64 30.09 -39.26 -15.60
N ALA A 65 30.45 -40.03 -16.61
CA ALA A 65 29.53 -40.91 -17.33
C ALA A 65 29.51 -42.27 -16.63
N ASN A 66 28.33 -42.90 -16.62
CA ASN A 66 28.04 -44.12 -17.37
C ASN A 66 27.32 -45.20 -16.54
N ARG A 67 26.44 -45.91 -17.28
CA ARG A 67 25.87 -47.24 -17.03
C ARG A 67 24.65 -47.30 -16.10
N SER A 68 23.60 -48.09 -16.34
CA SER A 68 23.03 -48.85 -17.47
C SER A 68 22.01 -49.79 -16.82
N GLY A 69 20.83 -50.01 -17.40
CA GLY A 69 20.01 -51.18 -17.06
C GLY A 69 18.51 -50.93 -16.97
N ASP A 70 17.84 -51.02 -18.12
CA ASP A 70 16.57 -51.75 -18.22
C ASP A 70 16.92 -53.25 -18.37
N PRO A 71 16.06 -54.19 -17.91
CA PRO A 71 15.03 -54.70 -18.82
C PRO A 71 13.68 -55.13 -18.19
N GLU A 72 12.67 -55.10 -19.06
CA GLU A 72 11.57 -56.07 -19.28
C GLU A 72 10.44 -56.31 -18.26
N ALA A 73 9.24 -55.94 -18.74
CA ALA A 73 8.06 -56.79 -19.01
C ALA A 73 7.52 -57.76 -17.94
N HIS A 74 6.24 -57.56 -17.58
CA HIS A 74 5.27 -58.66 -17.52
C HIS A 74 3.87 -58.20 -17.97
N ALA A 75 3.29 -59.00 -18.86
CA ALA A 75 1.96 -58.94 -19.40
C ALA A 75 0.90 -59.51 -18.44
N GLY A 76 -0.38 -59.21 -18.67
CA GLY A 76 -1.49 -60.02 -18.19
C GLY A 76 -2.87 -59.36 -18.26
N ALA A 77 -3.61 -59.71 -19.34
CA ALA A 77 -5.07 -59.89 -19.49
C ALA A 77 -6.06 -58.88 -18.83
N GLY A 78 -7.17 -58.45 -19.42
CA GLY A 78 -8.04 -59.02 -20.45
C GLY A 78 -9.48 -58.58 -20.10
N SER A 79 -10.19 -58.02 -21.08
CA SER A 79 -11.56 -57.44 -21.10
C SER A 79 -12.68 -58.42 -20.63
N PRO A 80 -14.01 -58.15 -20.72
CA PRO A 80 -14.73 -57.04 -21.39
C PRO A 80 -16.08 -56.54 -20.78
N VAL A 81 -16.54 -55.41 -21.35
CA VAL A 81 -17.90 -55.07 -21.85
C VAL A 81 -19.14 -55.74 -21.24
N GLY A 82 -20.13 -54.91 -20.87
CA GLY A 82 -21.53 -55.32 -20.74
C GLY A 82 -22.52 -54.15 -20.63
N GLN A 83 -23.08 -53.70 -21.75
CA GLN A 83 -24.47 -53.19 -21.80
C GLN A 83 -25.36 -54.35 -22.26
N PRO A 84 -26.62 -54.43 -21.83
CA PRO A 84 -27.68 -54.12 -22.81
C PRO A 84 -29.00 -53.54 -22.25
N ARG A 85 -29.60 -52.69 -23.10
CA ARG A 85 -31.01 -52.64 -23.57
C ARG A 85 -32.19 -52.29 -22.64
N ASP A 86 -32.81 -51.19 -23.06
CA ASP A 86 -34.22 -50.77 -23.06
C ASP A 86 -35.26 -51.89 -23.35
N PRO A 87 -36.49 -51.76 -22.82
CA PRO A 87 -37.67 -51.94 -23.68
C PRO A 87 -38.72 -50.81 -23.55
N ARG A 88 -39.24 -50.45 -24.73
CA ARG A 88 -40.42 -49.63 -25.00
C ARG A 88 -41.70 -50.28 -24.46
N HIS A 89 -42.65 -49.46 -23.97
CA HIS A 89 -44.02 -49.40 -24.50
C HIS A 89 -44.86 -48.25 -23.88
N ASP A 90 -45.41 -47.43 -24.78
CA ASP A 90 -46.74 -46.82 -24.85
C ASP A 90 -47.53 -46.39 -23.59
N GLY A 91 -48.10 -45.19 -23.67
CA GLY A 91 -49.27 -44.86 -22.87
C GLY A 91 -49.64 -43.37 -22.85
N ARG A 92 -50.56 -42.97 -23.72
CA ARG A 92 -51.19 -41.65 -23.83
C ARG A 92 -51.81 -41.16 -22.51
N GLY A 93 -51.81 -39.84 -22.25
CA GLY A 93 -52.76 -39.23 -21.31
C GLY A 93 -52.34 -37.89 -20.69
N ARG A 94 -52.78 -36.78 -21.28
CA ARG A 94 -53.07 -35.49 -20.58
C ARG A 94 -54.61 -35.33 -20.59
N PRO A 95 -55.26 -34.42 -19.82
CA PRO A 95 -54.82 -33.56 -18.71
C PRO A 95 -55.84 -33.45 -17.53
N ARG A 96 -55.54 -32.57 -16.56
CA ARG A 96 -56.41 -31.78 -15.65
C ARG A 96 -56.60 -32.27 -14.20
N GLY A 97 -56.41 -31.33 -13.27
CA GLY A 97 -57.38 -31.08 -12.19
C GLY A 97 -56.89 -31.22 -10.74
N GLY A 98 -56.50 -30.09 -10.13
CA GLY A 98 -57.13 -29.59 -8.90
C GLY A 98 -56.98 -30.32 -7.54
N ARG A 99 -56.25 -29.63 -6.64
CA ARG A 99 -56.50 -29.43 -5.20
C ARG A 99 -56.33 -30.60 -4.20
N GLY A 100 -55.47 -30.33 -3.21
CA GLY A 100 -55.79 -30.56 -1.79
C GLY A 100 -55.03 -31.70 -1.10
N GLY A 101 -54.00 -31.38 -0.31
CA GLY A 101 -53.36 -32.35 0.57
C GLY A 101 -52.09 -31.84 1.24
N ALA A 102 -52.23 -30.92 2.20
CA ALA A 102 -51.15 -30.51 3.07
C ALA A 102 -50.71 -31.68 3.97
N ARG A 103 -49.55 -32.29 3.68
CA ARG A 103 -48.86 -33.20 4.60
C ARG A 103 -47.83 -32.42 5.40
N ARG A 104 -48.06 -32.34 6.71
CA ARG A 104 -47.17 -31.77 7.73
C ARG A 104 -45.86 -32.57 7.78
N GLY A 105 -44.74 -31.91 7.52
CA GLY A 105 -43.40 -32.42 7.83
C GLY A 105 -43.07 -32.26 9.32
N PRO A 106 -42.11 -33.03 9.86
CA PRO A 106 -41.81 -33.07 11.30
C PRO A 106 -41.12 -31.78 11.79
N PRO A 107 -41.28 -31.41 13.08
CA PRO A 107 -40.70 -30.19 13.62
C PRO A 107 -39.24 -30.41 14.01
N HIS A 108 -38.30 -30.08 13.13
CA HIS A 108 -36.88 -30.05 13.48
C HIS A 108 -36.36 -28.61 13.57
N GLY A 109 -35.92 -28.21 14.77
CA GLY A 109 -34.71 -27.39 14.88
C GLY A 109 -34.80 -25.95 15.45
N ARG A 110 -35.69 -25.63 16.39
CA ARG A 110 -35.50 -24.40 17.21
C ARG A 110 -34.28 -24.49 18.14
N ALA A 111 -33.84 -25.70 18.50
CA ALA A 111 -32.64 -25.94 19.31
C ALA A 111 -31.32 -25.75 18.53
N ALA A 112 -31.27 -26.16 17.25
CA ALA A 112 -30.06 -26.03 16.43
C ALA A 112 -29.67 -24.56 16.14
N ARG A 113 -30.65 -23.65 16.06
CA ARG A 113 -30.40 -22.21 15.94
C ARG A 113 -29.84 -21.58 17.22
N ARG A 114 -30.17 -22.11 18.40
CA ARG A 114 -29.65 -21.62 19.69
C ARG A 114 -28.22 -22.09 19.97
N VAL A 115 -27.88 -23.33 19.58
CA VAL A 115 -26.50 -23.84 19.71
C VAL A 115 -25.56 -23.15 18.73
N GLY A 116 -26.01 -22.89 17.49
CA GLY A 116 -25.25 -22.09 16.51
C GLY A 116 -25.02 -20.65 16.97
N ALA A 117 -26.04 -19.99 17.54
CA ALA A 117 -25.93 -18.63 18.08
C ALA A 117 -25.09 -18.53 19.36
N MET A 118 -25.14 -19.55 20.25
CA MET A 118 -24.25 -19.62 21.42
C MET A 118 -22.80 -19.89 21.02
N ALA A 119 -22.53 -20.75 20.02
CA ALA A 119 -21.18 -21.01 19.54
C ALA A 119 -20.56 -19.81 18.82
N THR A 120 -21.31 -19.06 17.99
CA THR A 120 -20.84 -17.78 17.44
C THR A 120 -20.66 -16.71 18.53
N SER A 121 -21.55 -16.64 19.52
CA SER A 121 -21.45 -15.71 20.66
C SER A 121 -20.23 -15.99 21.55
N MET A 122 -19.94 -17.25 21.86
CA MET A 122 -18.74 -17.64 22.62
C MET A 122 -17.46 -17.32 21.84
N SER A 123 -17.46 -17.48 20.52
CA SER A 123 -16.33 -17.10 19.66
C SER A 123 -16.13 -15.58 19.58
N ASP A 124 -17.20 -14.80 19.62
CA ASP A 124 -17.13 -13.33 19.57
C ASP A 124 -16.69 -12.74 20.93
N GLY A 125 -17.14 -13.34 22.05
CA GLY A 125 -16.64 -13.04 23.39
C GLY A 125 -15.13 -13.28 23.51
N LEU A 126 -14.64 -14.44 23.04
CA LEU A 126 -13.21 -14.75 23.04
C LEU A 126 -12.42 -13.78 22.15
N ARG A 127 -12.92 -13.43 20.96
CA ARG A 127 -12.29 -12.43 20.09
C ARG A 127 -12.23 -11.06 20.74
N THR A 128 -13.28 -10.68 21.47
CA THR A 128 -13.33 -9.40 22.19
C THR A 128 -12.28 -9.36 23.30
N VAL A 129 -12.16 -10.43 24.11
CA VAL A 129 -11.11 -10.54 25.13
C VAL A 129 -9.72 -10.46 24.49
N ALA A 130 -9.50 -11.20 23.40
CA ALA A 130 -8.23 -11.16 22.67
C ALA A 130 -7.91 -9.76 22.13
N ALA A 131 -8.91 -9.03 21.63
CA ALA A 131 -8.75 -7.66 21.14
C ALA A 131 -8.42 -6.67 22.28
N THR A 132 -8.99 -6.87 23.47
CA THR A 132 -8.64 -6.09 24.67
C THR A 132 -7.19 -6.32 25.09
N VAL A 133 -6.75 -7.59 25.13
CA VAL A 133 -5.34 -7.94 25.43
C VAL A 133 -4.41 -7.34 24.38
N TYR A 134 -4.77 -7.45 23.10
CA TYR A 134 -4.02 -6.84 22.00
C TYR A 134 -3.90 -5.31 22.15
N GLY A 135 -5.01 -4.63 22.50
CA GLY A 135 -5.02 -3.20 22.77
C GLY A 135 -4.14 -2.82 23.97
N GLY A 136 -4.17 -3.61 25.05
CA GLY A 136 -3.30 -3.43 26.21
C GLY A 136 -1.81 -3.57 25.86
N ALA A 137 -1.45 -4.57 25.06
CA ALA A 137 -0.09 -4.75 24.58
C ALA A 137 0.37 -3.59 23.68
N TRP A 138 -0.52 -3.08 22.82
CA TRP A 138 -0.26 -1.88 22.02
C TRP A 138 -0.01 -0.65 22.90
N GLU A 139 -0.83 -0.44 23.93
CA GLU A 139 -0.69 0.70 24.84
C GLU A 139 0.60 0.61 25.68
N ALA A 140 0.95 -0.58 26.15
CA ALA A 140 2.22 -0.83 26.84
C ALA A 140 3.41 -0.51 25.92
N ARG A 141 3.37 -0.97 24.66
CA ARG A 141 4.36 -0.61 23.65
C ARG A 141 4.41 0.90 23.43
N ARG A 142 3.26 1.58 23.35
CA ARG A 142 3.21 3.04 23.20
C ARG A 142 3.95 3.76 24.31
N ARG A 143 3.67 3.38 25.56
CA ARG A 143 4.32 3.95 26.74
C ARG A 143 5.81 3.68 26.76
N ALA A 144 6.26 2.47 26.38
CA ALA A 144 7.68 2.16 26.30
C ALA A 144 8.46 3.08 25.32
N TYR A 145 7.85 3.44 24.19
CA TYR A 145 8.46 4.42 23.27
C TYR A 145 8.35 5.86 23.79
N ALA A 146 7.21 6.25 24.36
CA ALA A 146 7.00 7.60 24.89
C ALA A 146 7.93 7.92 26.09
N LEU A 147 8.20 6.91 26.93
CA LEU A 147 9.12 7.00 28.07
C LEU A 147 10.59 6.80 27.67
N GLY A 148 10.87 6.50 26.40
CA GLY A 148 12.23 6.30 25.90
C GLY A 148 12.91 4.98 26.30
N TRP A 149 12.17 4.01 26.83
CA TRP A 149 12.67 2.66 27.12
C TRP A 149 13.09 1.92 25.86
N VAL A 150 12.40 2.20 24.75
CA VAL A 150 12.78 1.73 23.42
C VAL A 150 13.03 2.95 22.55
N ARG A 151 14.25 3.06 21.98
CA ARG A 151 14.61 4.16 21.09
C ARG A 151 14.45 3.73 19.62
N PRO A 152 13.76 4.54 18.79
CA PRO A 152 13.74 4.29 17.36
C PRO A 152 15.14 4.50 16.77
N SER A 153 15.45 3.76 15.71
CA SER A 153 16.68 3.93 14.95
C SER A 153 16.48 5.05 13.94
N ARG A 154 17.33 6.07 14.01
CA ARG A 154 17.47 7.07 12.95
C ARG A 154 18.35 6.55 11.81
N VAL A 155 18.15 7.08 10.62
CA VAL A 155 19.01 6.88 9.44
C VAL A 155 19.35 8.24 8.84
N PRO A 156 20.49 8.39 8.15
CA PRO A 156 20.94 9.67 7.59
C PRO A 156 20.23 9.98 6.25
N ALA A 157 18.91 9.91 6.24
CA ALA A 157 18.05 10.16 5.09
C ALA A 157 16.67 10.61 5.57
N ARG A 158 15.90 11.29 4.72
CA ARG A 158 14.50 11.60 5.00
C ARG A 158 13.68 10.32 4.88
N VAL A 159 13.00 9.91 5.96
CA VAL A 159 12.14 8.74 5.99
C VAL A 159 10.68 9.16 6.03
N VAL A 160 9.95 8.82 4.98
CA VAL A 160 8.50 9.03 4.88
C VAL A 160 7.82 7.67 4.92
N SER A 161 6.99 7.46 5.94
CA SER A 161 6.20 6.24 6.09
C SER A 161 4.84 6.43 5.43
N VAL A 162 4.45 5.47 4.60
CA VAL A 162 3.10 5.38 4.04
C VAL A 162 2.47 4.14 4.66
N GLY A 163 1.45 4.33 5.48
CA GLY A 163 0.82 3.24 6.23
C GLY A 163 -0.69 3.35 6.28
N ASN A 164 -1.30 2.49 7.09
CA ASN A 164 -2.73 2.50 7.33
C ASN A 164 -3.05 2.06 8.75
N LEU A 165 -4.29 2.30 9.17
CA LEU A 165 -4.76 1.92 10.50
C LEU A 165 -5.44 0.54 10.53
N THR A 166 -5.90 0.05 9.38
CA THR A 166 -6.69 -1.19 9.27
C THR A 166 -5.98 -2.28 8.47
N VAL A 167 -6.30 -3.55 8.70
CA VAL A 167 -5.94 -4.64 7.76
C VAL A 167 -6.82 -4.56 6.51
N GLY A 168 -6.21 -4.80 5.35
CA GLY A 168 -6.85 -4.69 4.04
C GLY A 168 -6.14 -3.69 3.12
N GLY A 169 -6.47 -3.74 1.84
CA GLY A 169 -5.82 -2.92 0.81
C GLY A 169 -6.36 -1.50 0.77
N THR A 170 -5.78 -0.56 1.53
CA THR A 170 -6.15 0.87 1.55
C THR A 170 -5.54 1.70 0.41
N GLY A 171 -5.02 1.06 -0.64
CA GLY A 171 -4.41 1.77 -1.77
C GLY A 171 -3.00 2.32 -1.54
N LYS A 172 -2.30 1.90 -0.47
CA LYS A 172 -0.92 2.33 -0.17
C LYS A 172 0.00 2.19 -1.37
N THR A 173 -0.08 1.04 -2.05
CA THR A 173 0.82 0.70 -3.15
C THR A 173 0.78 1.72 -4.28
N THR A 174 -0.40 2.22 -4.66
CA THR A 174 -0.51 3.25 -5.71
C THR A 174 -0.05 4.62 -5.22
N LEU A 175 -0.31 4.98 -3.95
CA LEU A 175 0.21 6.24 -3.40
C LEU A 175 1.74 6.24 -3.33
N VAL A 176 2.35 5.16 -2.84
CA VAL A 176 3.82 5.01 -2.83
C VAL A 176 4.38 5.06 -4.26
N THR A 177 3.71 4.42 -5.21
CA THR A 177 4.08 4.47 -6.64
C THR A 177 4.04 5.91 -7.17
N HIS A 178 2.98 6.66 -6.85
CA HIS A 178 2.83 8.07 -7.22
C HIS A 178 3.93 8.94 -6.63
N LEU A 179 4.16 8.84 -5.32
CA LEU A 179 5.21 9.60 -4.63
C LEU A 179 6.61 9.26 -5.17
N MET A 180 6.87 8.00 -5.49
CA MET A 180 8.14 7.57 -6.10
C MET A 180 8.30 8.13 -7.52
N ARG A 181 7.25 8.10 -8.35
CA ARG A 181 7.26 8.73 -9.69
C ARG A 181 7.52 10.22 -9.58
N ARG A 182 6.86 10.93 -8.65
CA ARG A 182 7.10 12.36 -8.43
C ARG A 182 8.50 12.66 -7.94
N ALA A 183 9.02 11.87 -7.00
CA ALA A 183 10.39 12.01 -6.53
C ALA A 183 11.40 11.90 -7.68
N ARG A 184 11.23 10.92 -8.59
CA ARG A 184 12.06 10.78 -9.78
C ARG A 184 11.94 11.94 -10.75
N ALA A 185 10.72 12.42 -10.98
CA ALA A 185 10.49 13.60 -11.82
C ALA A 185 11.15 14.87 -11.24
N LEU A 186 11.32 14.93 -9.91
CA LEU A 186 12.06 15.98 -9.21
C LEU A 186 13.57 15.75 -9.15
N GLY A 187 14.07 14.63 -9.69
CA GLY A 187 15.49 14.26 -9.61
C GLY A 187 15.95 13.79 -8.22
N ALA A 188 15.03 13.54 -7.28
CA ALA A 188 15.38 13.10 -5.94
C ALA A 188 15.88 11.65 -5.95
N ALA A 189 16.94 11.36 -5.18
CA ALA A 189 17.48 10.02 -4.99
C ALA A 189 16.59 9.19 -4.04
N ALA A 190 15.39 8.85 -4.51
CA ALA A 190 14.40 8.14 -3.73
C ALA A 190 14.57 6.61 -3.77
N ARG A 191 14.24 5.94 -2.67
CA ARG A 191 14.18 4.48 -2.55
C ARG A 191 12.94 4.02 -1.81
N ILE A 192 12.43 2.85 -2.15
CA ILE A 192 11.31 2.19 -1.47
C ILE A 192 11.86 1.14 -0.50
N VAL A 193 11.32 1.13 0.72
CA VAL A 193 11.49 0.05 1.70
C VAL A 193 10.13 -0.60 1.93
N CYS A 194 10.01 -1.88 1.60
CA CYS A 194 8.78 -2.64 1.78
C CYS A 194 9.05 -3.98 2.46
N ARG A 195 8.00 -4.75 2.76
CA ARG A 195 8.10 -6.09 3.36
C ARG A 195 7.89 -7.15 2.30
N ASP A 196 8.61 -8.25 2.40
CA ASP A 196 8.29 -9.49 1.68
C ASP A 196 7.13 -10.21 2.38
N TYR A 197 5.90 -9.75 2.15
CA TYR A 197 4.70 -10.37 2.68
C TYR A 197 4.21 -11.47 1.73
N HIS A 198 3.94 -12.67 2.26
CA HIS A 198 3.62 -13.88 1.47
C HIS A 198 4.58 -14.10 0.28
N PRO A 199 5.89 -14.27 0.56
CA PRO A 199 6.88 -14.40 -0.50
C PRO A 199 6.52 -15.58 -1.41
N GLY A 200 6.58 -15.34 -2.71
CA GLY A 200 6.35 -16.37 -3.72
C GLY A 200 7.52 -17.34 -3.84
N PRO A 201 7.50 -18.20 -4.87
CA PRO A 201 8.55 -19.19 -5.12
C PRO A 201 9.98 -18.61 -5.22
N HIS A 202 10.09 -17.32 -5.53
CA HIS A 202 11.36 -16.60 -5.65
C HIS A 202 11.75 -15.79 -4.39
N GLY A 203 11.06 -16.00 -3.26
CA GLY A 203 11.41 -15.38 -1.97
C GLY A 203 11.00 -13.91 -1.81
N HIS A 204 10.25 -13.35 -2.77
CA HIS A 204 9.82 -11.96 -2.75
C HIS A 204 8.30 -11.81 -2.65
N GLY A 205 7.86 -10.79 -1.91
CA GLY A 205 6.45 -10.41 -1.84
C GLY A 205 5.96 -9.79 -3.14
N ASP A 206 4.64 -9.83 -3.35
CA ASP A 206 3.97 -9.24 -4.52
C ASP A 206 4.25 -7.74 -4.68
N GLU A 207 4.23 -6.98 -3.58
CA GLU A 207 4.52 -5.54 -3.58
C GLU A 207 5.98 -5.24 -3.96
N ALA A 208 6.93 -6.02 -3.43
CA ALA A 208 8.35 -5.87 -3.77
C ALA A 208 8.60 -6.11 -5.27
N ILE A 209 8.01 -7.17 -5.83
CA ILE A 209 8.12 -7.48 -7.26
C ILE A 209 7.47 -6.38 -8.10
N LEU A 210 6.28 -5.89 -7.72
CA LEU A 210 5.61 -4.81 -8.43
C LEU A 210 6.47 -3.54 -8.47
N TYR A 211 7.03 -3.13 -7.33
CA TYR A 211 7.92 -1.97 -7.28
C TYR A 211 9.19 -2.17 -8.10
N ARG A 212 9.80 -3.35 -8.06
CA ARG A 212 11.01 -3.65 -8.85
C ARG A 212 10.76 -3.66 -10.34
N ARG A 213 9.61 -4.19 -10.79
CA ARG A 213 9.21 -4.09 -12.20
C ARG A 213 9.01 -2.64 -12.63
N THR A 214 8.42 -1.82 -11.76
CA THR A 214 8.10 -0.42 -12.09
C THR A 214 9.31 0.50 -12.03
N PHE A 215 10.18 0.30 -11.04
CA PHE A 215 11.25 1.23 -10.69
C PHE A 215 12.66 0.65 -10.86
N GLY A 216 12.80 -0.66 -11.05
CA GLY A 216 14.08 -1.34 -11.12
C GLY A 216 14.63 -1.77 -9.76
N GLU A 217 15.45 -2.82 -9.78
CA GLU A 217 15.97 -3.53 -8.60
C GLU A 217 16.66 -2.61 -7.58
N ARG A 218 17.47 -1.66 -8.05
CA ARG A 218 18.30 -0.79 -7.18
C ARG A 218 17.52 0.24 -6.38
N SER A 219 16.25 0.49 -6.74
CA SER A 219 15.39 1.45 -6.06
C SER A 219 14.53 0.83 -4.96
N VAL A 220 14.53 -0.49 -4.80
CA VAL A 220 13.60 -1.20 -3.90
C VAL A 220 14.34 -2.16 -3.00
N LEU A 221 14.21 -1.96 -1.69
CA LEU A 221 14.75 -2.83 -0.67
C LEU A 221 13.59 -3.50 0.07
N SER A 222 13.55 -4.83 0.05
CA SER A 222 12.49 -5.63 0.67
C SER A 222 13.06 -6.55 1.75
N GLY A 223 12.25 -6.81 2.77
CA GLY A 223 12.60 -7.76 3.83
C GLY A 223 11.86 -7.49 5.14
N THR A 224 12.23 -8.23 6.19
CA THR A 224 11.51 -8.17 7.48
C THR A 224 11.95 -7.01 8.37
N ASN A 225 13.23 -6.60 8.28
CA ASN A 225 13.83 -5.57 9.12
C ASN A 225 13.93 -4.21 8.41
N LYS A 226 12.84 -3.43 8.46
CA LYS A 226 12.76 -2.10 7.83
C LYS A 226 13.85 -1.14 8.31
N ARG A 227 14.35 -1.26 9.55
CA ARG A 227 15.45 -0.41 10.04
C ARG A 227 16.75 -0.66 9.28
N ALA A 228 17.11 -1.94 9.12
CA ALA A 228 18.30 -2.33 8.39
C ALA A 228 18.18 -1.95 6.91
N LEU A 229 17.00 -2.17 6.31
CA LEU A 229 16.74 -1.81 4.91
C LEU A 229 16.79 -0.29 4.69
N ALA A 230 16.18 0.52 5.56
CA ALA A 230 16.26 1.97 5.48
C ALA A 230 17.70 2.46 5.61
N ARG A 231 18.49 1.88 6.52
CA ARG A 231 19.92 2.22 6.65
C ARG A 231 20.70 1.86 5.39
N ALA A 232 20.48 0.68 4.81
CA ALA A 232 21.12 0.27 3.57
C ALA A 232 20.70 1.16 2.39
N ALA A 233 19.42 1.55 2.32
CA ALA A 233 18.90 2.46 1.31
C ALA A 233 19.57 3.84 1.39
N ALA A 234 19.76 4.37 2.60
CA ALA A 234 20.50 5.60 2.84
C ALA A 234 21.97 5.48 2.42
N GLN A 235 22.65 4.40 2.83
CA GLN A 235 24.05 4.12 2.48
C GLN A 235 24.28 3.95 0.98
N ALA A 236 23.27 3.48 0.24
CA ALA A 236 23.30 3.43 -1.22
C ALA A 236 23.10 4.81 -1.89
N GLY A 237 23.08 5.91 -1.12
CA GLY A 237 22.87 7.28 -1.59
C GLY A 237 21.40 7.66 -1.69
N GLY A 238 20.57 7.20 -0.75
CA GLY A 238 19.12 7.39 -0.77
C GLY A 238 18.78 8.58 0.11
N GLU A 239 18.36 9.68 -0.49
CA GLU A 239 18.05 10.92 0.25
C GLU A 239 16.62 10.91 0.78
N LEU A 240 15.71 10.27 0.03
CA LEU A 240 14.31 10.05 0.40
C LEU A 240 14.02 8.54 0.45
N ILE A 241 13.54 8.07 1.60
CA ILE A 241 13.15 6.68 1.81
C ILE A 241 11.64 6.63 2.02
N LEU A 242 10.92 6.05 1.06
CA LEU A 242 9.50 5.77 1.16
C LEU A 242 9.31 4.39 1.79
N VAL A 243 8.75 4.33 2.99
CA VAL A 243 8.53 3.09 3.73
C VAL A 243 7.07 2.67 3.54
N ASP A 244 6.83 1.67 2.70
CA ASP A 244 5.49 1.09 2.52
C ASP A 244 5.09 0.27 3.75
N ASP A 245 3.84 0.38 4.18
CA ASP A 245 3.27 -0.14 5.43
C ASP A 245 4.06 0.23 6.69
N GLY A 246 4.57 1.47 6.75
CA GLY A 246 5.52 1.93 7.77
C GLY A 246 4.92 2.30 9.14
N PHE A 247 3.63 2.62 9.21
CA PHE A 247 3.03 3.31 10.36
C PHE A 247 3.12 2.54 11.69
N SER A 248 3.01 1.21 11.65
CA SER A 248 3.17 0.35 12.84
C SER A 248 4.62 -0.05 13.12
N HIS A 249 5.58 0.40 12.31
CA HIS A 249 7.00 0.11 12.47
C HIS A 249 7.72 1.16 13.33
N TRP A 250 7.36 1.21 14.61
CA TRP A 250 7.79 2.26 15.55
C TRP A 250 9.31 2.34 15.75
N ALA A 251 10.00 1.22 15.50
CA ALA A 251 11.42 1.09 15.71
C ALA A 251 12.29 1.82 14.66
N LEU A 252 11.74 2.22 13.52
CA LEU A 252 12.42 3.10 12.55
C LEU A 252 11.88 4.51 12.75
N GLU A 253 12.74 5.47 13.07
CA GLU A 253 12.33 6.88 13.16
C GLU A 253 11.89 7.39 11.78
N ARG A 254 10.80 8.17 11.73
CA ARG A 254 10.24 8.72 10.48
C ARG A 254 10.11 10.22 10.64
N ASP A 255 10.42 10.95 9.58
CA ASP A 255 10.28 12.42 9.51
C ASP A 255 8.85 12.84 9.13
N LEU A 256 8.09 11.93 8.51
CA LEU A 256 6.70 12.13 8.12
C LEU A 256 5.97 10.77 8.09
N ASP A 257 4.84 10.66 8.78
CA ASP A 257 3.90 9.56 8.71
C ASP A 257 2.65 9.99 7.92
N VAL A 258 2.46 9.38 6.75
CA VAL A 258 1.28 9.49 5.88
C VAL A 258 0.40 8.26 6.09
N VAL A 259 -0.80 8.45 6.62
CA VAL A 259 -1.72 7.35 6.96
C VAL A 259 -2.94 7.35 6.07
N LEU A 260 -3.15 6.25 5.34
CA LEU A 260 -4.35 6.06 4.51
C LEU A 260 -5.49 5.46 5.35
N LEU A 261 -6.68 6.05 5.21
CA LEU A 261 -7.95 5.53 5.68
C LEU A 261 -8.85 5.23 4.46
N ASP A 262 -9.50 4.08 4.42
CA ASP A 262 -10.51 3.79 3.39
C ASP A 262 -11.76 4.60 3.70
N ALA A 263 -12.18 5.51 2.80
CA ALA A 263 -13.35 6.34 3.03
C ALA A 263 -14.63 5.52 3.29
N ARG A 264 -14.70 4.29 2.77
CA ARG A 264 -15.88 3.41 2.84
C ARG A 264 -15.96 2.62 4.15
N ASP A 265 -14.83 2.38 4.81
CA ASP A 265 -14.76 1.76 6.15
C ASP A 265 -13.48 2.22 6.88
N PRO A 266 -13.42 3.50 7.28
CA PRO A 266 -12.20 4.13 7.80
C PRO A 266 -11.74 3.50 9.12
N TRP A 267 -12.68 2.91 9.87
CA TRP A 267 -12.44 2.35 11.19
C TRP A 267 -12.44 0.83 11.20
N GLY A 268 -12.54 0.16 10.05
CA GLY A 268 -12.41 -1.29 9.94
C GLY A 268 -13.37 -2.09 10.82
N GLY A 269 -14.61 -1.64 10.95
CA GLY A 269 -15.59 -2.21 11.88
C GLY A 269 -15.42 -1.80 13.35
N GLY A 270 -14.60 -0.79 13.64
CA GLY A 270 -14.51 -0.11 14.94
C GLY A 270 -13.78 -0.85 16.06
N ARG A 271 -13.38 -2.11 15.84
CA ARG A 271 -12.68 -2.95 16.84
C ARG A 271 -11.25 -3.29 16.40
N LEU A 272 -10.37 -3.45 17.39
CA LEU A 272 -9.01 -3.95 17.19
C LEU A 272 -9.00 -5.40 16.74
N LEU A 273 -7.91 -5.80 16.07
CA LEU A 273 -7.62 -7.21 15.83
C LEU A 273 -7.60 -8.01 17.15
N PRO A 274 -8.10 -9.25 17.17
CA PRO A 274 -8.77 -9.96 16.08
C PRO A 274 -10.29 -9.73 16.00
N ALA A 275 -10.90 -8.92 16.88
CA ALA A 275 -12.35 -8.68 16.91
C ALA A 275 -12.87 -7.75 15.79
N GLY A 276 -11.98 -6.98 15.18
CA GLY A 276 -12.23 -6.15 14.01
C GLY A 276 -10.95 -5.99 13.18
N ARG A 277 -10.89 -4.98 12.31
CA ARG A 277 -9.78 -4.83 11.37
C ARG A 277 -8.76 -3.76 11.76
N LEU A 278 -8.95 -3.04 12.87
CA LEU A 278 -7.98 -2.04 13.31
C LEU A 278 -6.69 -2.71 13.80
N ARG A 279 -5.55 -2.33 13.21
CA ARG A 279 -4.20 -2.74 13.65
C ARG A 279 -3.75 -1.98 14.89
N GLU A 280 -4.17 -0.73 14.99
CA GLU A 280 -3.89 0.18 16.09
C GLU A 280 -5.19 0.95 16.40
N PRO A 281 -5.40 1.42 17.64
CA PRO A 281 -6.60 2.17 18.00
C PRO A 281 -6.62 3.53 17.28
N ARG A 282 -7.79 4.17 17.18
CA ARG A 282 -7.97 5.43 16.44
C ARG A 282 -7.04 6.54 16.91
N GLN A 283 -6.74 6.57 18.21
CA GLN A 283 -5.81 7.51 18.83
C GLN A 283 -4.38 7.39 18.30
N ALA A 284 -4.01 6.28 17.65
CA ALA A 284 -2.71 6.15 16.99
C ALA A 284 -2.51 7.23 15.91
N LEU A 285 -3.59 7.73 15.29
CA LEU A 285 -3.54 8.79 14.28
C LEU A 285 -2.95 10.11 14.80
N GLN A 286 -2.84 10.31 16.11
CA GLN A 286 -2.10 11.46 16.68
C GLN A 286 -0.62 11.49 16.27
N ARG A 287 -0.07 10.34 15.83
CA ARG A 287 1.30 10.24 15.31
C ARG A 287 1.43 10.61 13.83
N ALA A 288 0.32 10.81 13.13
CA ALA A 288 0.35 11.12 11.70
C ALA A 288 0.47 12.63 11.48
N GLU A 289 1.35 13.04 10.59
CA GLU A 289 1.37 14.40 10.06
C GLU A 289 0.37 14.57 8.91
N VAL A 290 0.08 13.50 8.17
CA VAL A 290 -0.87 13.49 7.07
C VAL A 290 -1.81 12.31 7.19
N VAL A 291 -3.12 12.57 7.09
CA VAL A 291 -4.13 11.54 6.87
C VAL A 291 -4.69 11.68 5.47
N VAL A 292 -4.68 10.58 4.71
CA VAL A 292 -5.21 10.53 3.34
C VAL A 292 -6.46 9.68 3.33
N LEU A 293 -7.59 10.30 3.02
CA LEU A 293 -8.85 9.61 2.72
C LEU A 293 -8.72 8.97 1.34
N SER A 294 -8.57 7.66 1.32
CA SER A 294 -8.42 6.85 0.11
C SER A 294 -9.76 6.29 -0.36
N ARG A 295 -9.86 5.95 -1.64
CA ARG A 295 -11.04 5.29 -2.24
C ARG A 295 -12.33 6.08 -2.04
N LEU A 296 -12.20 7.40 -2.09
CA LEU A 296 -13.32 8.32 -2.11
C LEU A 296 -13.96 8.25 -3.50
N GLU A 297 -15.27 7.95 -3.54
CA GLU A 297 -16.02 7.95 -4.78
C GLU A 297 -16.19 9.40 -5.30
N PRO A 298 -16.33 9.61 -6.63
CA PRO A 298 -16.45 10.95 -7.19
C PRO A 298 -17.59 11.81 -6.61
N SER A 299 -18.64 11.17 -6.11
CA SER A 299 -19.83 11.83 -5.53
C SER A 299 -19.72 12.07 -4.02
N GLU A 300 -18.69 11.57 -3.35
CA GLU A 300 -18.55 11.68 -1.90
C GLU A 300 -17.80 12.95 -1.50
N ASP A 301 -18.37 13.72 -0.58
CA ASP A 301 -17.69 14.86 0.04
C ASP A 301 -16.73 14.37 1.14
N PRO A 302 -15.41 14.64 1.05
CA PRO A 302 -14.48 14.23 2.08
C PRO A 302 -14.65 15.01 3.40
N ALA A 303 -15.39 16.11 3.43
CA ALA A 303 -15.46 17.02 4.59
C ALA A 303 -15.98 16.32 5.86
N THR A 304 -17.07 15.56 5.77
CA THR A 304 -17.67 14.88 6.93
C THR A 304 -16.69 13.88 7.55
N LEU A 305 -16.03 13.06 6.72
CA LEU A 305 -15.05 12.10 7.22
C LEU A 305 -13.79 12.81 7.72
N ALA A 306 -13.37 13.90 7.08
CA ALA A 306 -12.24 14.71 7.54
C ALA A 306 -12.49 15.30 8.93
N GLU A 307 -13.70 15.75 9.24
CA GLU A 307 -14.07 16.20 10.58
C GLU A 307 -14.00 15.08 11.62
N GLU A 308 -14.46 13.87 11.29
CA GLU A 308 -14.32 12.73 12.19
C GLU A 308 -12.84 12.40 12.45
N VAL A 309 -12.02 12.39 11.41
CA VAL A 309 -10.57 12.16 11.51
C VAL A 309 -9.90 13.20 12.40
N ARG A 310 -10.27 14.49 12.27
CA ARG A 310 -9.70 15.57 13.09
C ARG A 310 -9.94 15.39 14.59
N ARG A 311 -10.97 14.64 15.01
CA ARG A 311 -11.18 14.30 16.42
C ARG A 311 -10.06 13.42 16.98
N PHE A 312 -9.44 12.60 16.14
CA PHE A 312 -8.35 11.69 16.52
C PHE A 312 -6.97 12.21 16.11
N ALA A 313 -6.90 13.08 15.10
CA ALA A 313 -5.67 13.64 14.56
C ALA A 313 -5.79 15.15 14.31
N PRO A 314 -5.96 15.98 15.36
CA PRO A 314 -6.24 17.41 15.21
C PRO A 314 -5.09 18.20 14.56
N ALA A 315 -3.86 17.70 14.67
CA ALA A 315 -2.67 18.33 14.07
C ALA A 315 -2.35 17.82 12.65
N ALA A 316 -3.01 16.76 12.18
CA ALA A 316 -2.72 16.17 10.88
C ALA A 316 -3.36 16.98 9.75
N PHE A 317 -2.62 17.14 8.65
CA PHE A 317 -3.21 17.60 7.41
C PHE A 317 -4.07 16.49 6.80
N VAL A 318 -5.31 16.80 6.42
CA VAL A 318 -6.23 15.83 5.82
C VAL A 318 -6.32 16.09 4.31
N ALA A 319 -5.95 15.08 3.53
CA ALA A 319 -6.07 15.07 2.07
C ALA A 319 -7.02 13.96 1.63
N ALA A 320 -7.44 14.00 0.37
CA ALA A 320 -8.25 12.94 -0.23
C ALA A 320 -7.71 12.53 -1.60
N GLY A 321 -7.82 11.24 -1.91
CA GLY A 321 -7.44 10.70 -3.21
C GLY A 321 -8.08 9.36 -3.47
N ARG A 322 -7.95 8.90 -4.72
CA ARG A 322 -8.54 7.66 -5.19
C ARG A 322 -7.65 6.95 -6.19
N HIS A 323 -7.97 5.69 -6.42
CA HIS A 323 -7.47 5.00 -7.59
C HIS A 323 -8.17 5.54 -8.83
N HIS A 324 -7.44 5.75 -9.90
CA HIS A 324 -7.98 6.13 -11.18
C HIS A 324 -7.49 5.14 -12.23
N VAL A 325 -8.43 4.59 -13.00
CA VAL A 325 -8.09 3.73 -14.13
C VAL A 325 -7.48 4.58 -15.23
N ILE A 326 -6.27 4.22 -15.65
CA ILE A 326 -5.54 4.91 -16.73
C ILE A 326 -5.55 4.12 -18.04
N GLY A 327 -5.91 2.84 -17.97
CA GLY A 327 -5.97 2.00 -19.15
C GLY A 327 -5.89 0.52 -18.81
N LEU A 328 -5.60 -0.22 -19.88
CA LEU A 328 -5.51 -1.67 -19.88
C LEU A 328 -4.22 -2.04 -20.63
N GLY A 329 -3.41 -2.88 -20.02
CA GLY A 329 -2.16 -3.36 -20.60
C GLY A 329 -2.13 -4.88 -20.61
N THR A 330 -1.51 -5.49 -21.61
CA THR A 330 -1.18 -6.92 -21.57
C THR A 330 -0.07 -7.18 -20.56
N LEU A 331 0.22 -8.45 -20.24
CA LEU A 331 1.27 -8.81 -19.26
C LEU A 331 2.67 -8.28 -19.62
N ASP A 332 2.94 -8.02 -20.89
CA ASP A 332 4.21 -7.42 -21.36
C ASP A 332 4.19 -5.88 -21.43
N GLY A 333 3.09 -5.25 -21.01
CA GLY A 333 2.94 -3.80 -20.95
C GLY A 333 2.46 -3.14 -22.25
N ARG A 334 2.05 -3.90 -23.27
CA ARG A 334 1.41 -3.31 -24.47
C ARG A 334 -0.03 -2.91 -24.17
N ALA A 335 -0.42 -1.72 -24.61
CA ALA A 335 -1.79 -1.23 -24.49
C ALA A 335 -2.80 -2.22 -25.10
N ALA A 336 -3.92 -2.41 -24.41
CA ALA A 336 -4.99 -3.32 -24.78
C ALA A 336 -6.34 -2.58 -24.74
N THR A 337 -7.26 -2.94 -25.63
CA THR A 337 -8.62 -2.36 -25.68
C THR A 337 -9.69 -3.44 -25.81
N PRO A 338 -9.74 -4.45 -24.93
CA PRO A 338 -10.81 -5.44 -24.96
C PRO A 338 -12.16 -4.77 -24.65
N ARG A 339 -13.25 -5.38 -25.14
CA ARG A 339 -14.62 -4.95 -24.77
C ARG A 339 -15.19 -5.73 -23.60
N ARG A 340 -14.76 -6.97 -23.42
CA ARG A 340 -15.35 -7.94 -22.49
C ARG A 340 -14.24 -8.62 -21.69
N ALA A 341 -14.45 -8.74 -20.39
CA ALA A 341 -13.46 -9.28 -19.46
C ALA A 341 -14.06 -10.33 -18.52
N TRP A 342 -13.26 -11.34 -18.21
CA TRP A 342 -13.47 -12.26 -17.09
C TRP A 342 -12.49 -11.86 -15.97
N VAL A 343 -13.03 -11.36 -14.86
CA VAL A 343 -12.20 -10.86 -13.76
C VAL A 343 -11.62 -12.03 -12.96
N VAL A 344 -10.31 -12.07 -12.80
CA VAL A 344 -9.64 -13.00 -11.88
C VAL A 344 -8.92 -12.18 -10.81
N THR A 345 -9.28 -12.39 -9.55
CA THR A 345 -8.80 -11.54 -8.46
C THR A 345 -8.56 -12.35 -7.19
N GLY A 346 -7.35 -12.22 -6.65
CA GLY A 346 -6.98 -12.69 -5.31
C GLY A 346 -6.85 -11.51 -4.36
N THR A 347 -7.75 -10.52 -4.46
CA THR A 347 -7.77 -9.36 -3.57
C THR A 347 -8.91 -9.45 -2.56
N GLY A 348 -8.70 -8.91 -1.36
CA GLY A 348 -9.73 -8.85 -0.32
C GLY A 348 -11.01 -8.04 -0.66
N HIS A 349 -11.12 -7.42 -1.84
CA HIS A 349 -12.32 -6.67 -2.28
C HIS A 349 -12.66 -6.90 -3.77
N PRO A 350 -13.15 -8.09 -4.16
CA PRO A 350 -13.41 -8.43 -5.57
C PRO A 350 -14.38 -7.48 -6.28
N ALA A 351 -15.41 -6.99 -5.58
CA ALA A 351 -16.40 -6.06 -6.13
C ALA A 351 -15.76 -4.76 -6.63
N ALA A 352 -14.72 -4.25 -5.95
CA ALA A 352 -14.03 -3.03 -6.38
C ALA A 352 -13.30 -3.23 -7.72
N VAL A 353 -12.76 -4.43 -7.97
CA VAL A 353 -12.10 -4.75 -9.25
C VAL A 353 -13.12 -4.76 -10.39
N ALA A 354 -14.31 -5.32 -10.16
CA ALA A 354 -15.39 -5.31 -11.15
C ALA A 354 -15.87 -3.88 -11.44
N SER A 355 -16.02 -3.03 -10.41
CA SER A 355 -16.37 -1.61 -10.59
C SER A 355 -15.32 -0.86 -11.41
N SER A 356 -14.03 -1.05 -11.12
CA SER A 356 -12.96 -0.41 -11.90
C SER A 356 -12.86 -0.96 -13.33
N ALA A 357 -13.18 -2.24 -13.55
CA ALA A 357 -13.29 -2.79 -14.90
C ALA A 357 -14.43 -2.11 -15.69
N ALA A 358 -15.57 -1.87 -15.05
CA ALA A 358 -16.68 -1.14 -15.66
C ALA A 358 -16.33 0.34 -15.94
N GLU A 359 -15.60 1.02 -15.03
CA GLU A 359 -15.06 2.37 -15.26
C GLU A 359 -14.12 2.39 -16.48
N ALA A 360 -13.37 1.32 -16.71
CA ALA A 360 -12.53 1.12 -17.90
C ALA A 360 -13.33 0.85 -19.19
N GLY A 361 -14.67 0.81 -19.13
CA GLY A 361 -15.55 0.51 -20.26
C GLY A 361 -15.67 -0.98 -20.59
N LEU A 362 -15.31 -1.89 -19.68
CA LEU A 362 -15.39 -3.33 -19.88
C LEU A 362 -16.75 -3.90 -19.45
N GLU A 363 -17.30 -4.78 -20.29
CA GLU A 363 -18.37 -5.68 -19.88
C GLU A 363 -17.77 -6.84 -19.08
N VAL A 364 -18.11 -6.93 -17.78
CA VAL A 364 -17.67 -8.03 -16.93
C VAL A 364 -18.56 -9.26 -17.17
N THR A 365 -18.00 -10.25 -17.85
CA THR A 365 -18.69 -11.50 -18.24
C THR A 365 -18.71 -12.56 -17.14
N GLY A 366 -17.88 -12.38 -16.10
CA GLY A 366 -17.83 -13.24 -14.94
C GLY A 366 -16.64 -12.90 -14.03
N THR A 367 -16.56 -13.59 -12.89
CA THR A 367 -15.51 -13.35 -11.89
C THR A 367 -15.08 -14.65 -11.24
N SER A 368 -13.77 -14.84 -11.08
CA SER A 368 -13.17 -15.90 -10.29
C SER A 368 -12.39 -15.31 -9.12
N ILE A 369 -12.82 -15.68 -7.91
CA ILE A 369 -12.31 -15.12 -6.65
C ILE A 369 -11.39 -16.14 -6.00
N TYR A 370 -10.16 -15.72 -5.74
CA TYR A 370 -9.13 -16.51 -5.06
C TYR A 370 -8.84 -15.92 -3.68
N ARG A 371 -8.08 -16.66 -2.86
CA ARG A 371 -7.63 -16.17 -1.54
C ARG A 371 -6.74 -14.93 -1.71
N ASP A 372 -6.72 -14.08 -0.69
CA ASP A 372 -5.85 -12.90 -0.68
C ASP A 372 -4.39 -13.35 -0.80
N HIS A 373 -3.61 -12.70 -1.68
CA HIS A 373 -2.23 -13.09 -2.01
C HIS A 373 -2.05 -14.47 -2.69
N HIS A 374 -3.07 -15.00 -3.37
CA HIS A 374 -2.97 -16.29 -4.08
C HIS A 374 -1.94 -16.27 -5.22
N TRP A 375 -1.01 -17.23 -5.21
CA TRP A 375 -0.06 -17.50 -6.29
C TRP A 375 -0.69 -18.49 -7.28
N PHE A 376 -0.92 -18.04 -8.51
CA PHE A 376 -1.63 -18.84 -9.52
C PHE A 376 -0.73 -19.94 -10.08
N SER A 377 -1.23 -21.17 -10.07
CA SER A 377 -0.59 -22.26 -10.79
C SER A 377 -0.82 -22.13 -12.31
N ARG A 378 0.03 -22.79 -13.09
CA ARG A 378 -0.10 -22.84 -14.55
C ARG A 378 -1.42 -23.49 -14.99
N ASP A 379 -1.90 -24.49 -14.26
CA ASP A 379 -3.18 -25.14 -14.55
C ASP A 379 -4.37 -24.23 -14.25
N GLU A 380 -4.32 -23.45 -13.16
CA GLU A 380 -5.34 -22.44 -12.87
C GLU A 380 -5.38 -21.38 -13.96
N ALA A 381 -4.22 -20.83 -14.34
CA ALA A 381 -4.13 -19.84 -15.42
C ALA A 381 -4.72 -20.36 -16.74
N ARG A 382 -4.42 -21.61 -17.13
CA ARG A 382 -5.03 -22.26 -18.30
C ARG A 382 -6.54 -22.36 -18.20
N ARG A 383 -7.07 -22.78 -17.05
CA ARG A 383 -8.52 -22.91 -16.83
C ARG A 383 -9.23 -21.57 -16.90
N GLU A 384 -8.68 -20.52 -16.29
CA GLU A 384 -9.30 -19.20 -16.33
C GLU A 384 -9.28 -18.61 -17.75
N ARG A 385 -8.20 -18.82 -18.52
CA ARG A 385 -8.18 -18.46 -19.95
C ARG A 385 -9.27 -19.20 -20.74
N GLN A 386 -9.45 -20.50 -20.51
CA GLN A 386 -10.52 -21.27 -21.17
C GLN A 386 -11.92 -20.75 -20.81
N ARG A 387 -12.16 -20.38 -19.55
CA ARG A 387 -13.43 -19.77 -19.13
C ARG A 387 -13.68 -18.43 -19.79
N ALA A 388 -12.66 -17.55 -19.82
CA ALA A 388 -12.76 -16.26 -20.49
C ALA A 388 -13.07 -16.43 -21.99
N ARG A 389 -12.33 -17.31 -22.68
CA ARG A 389 -12.59 -17.64 -24.10
C ARG A 389 -14.01 -18.15 -24.34
N ALA A 390 -14.49 -19.07 -23.51
CA ALA A 390 -15.85 -19.62 -23.62
C ALA A 390 -16.92 -18.54 -23.42
N ALA A 391 -16.63 -17.50 -22.63
CA ALA A 391 -17.48 -16.34 -22.44
C ALA A 391 -17.28 -15.25 -23.52
N GLY A 392 -16.38 -15.44 -24.48
CA GLY A 392 -16.02 -14.43 -25.47
C GLY A 392 -15.35 -13.20 -24.86
N SER A 393 -14.52 -13.40 -23.83
CA SER A 393 -13.82 -12.36 -23.08
C SER A 393 -12.33 -12.67 -22.90
N VAL A 394 -11.56 -11.66 -22.50
CA VAL A 394 -10.16 -11.82 -22.06
C VAL A 394 -10.10 -12.01 -20.54
N VAL A 395 -8.99 -12.53 -20.02
CA VAL A 395 -8.75 -12.52 -18.57
C VAL A 395 -8.36 -11.11 -18.14
N LEU A 396 -8.99 -10.57 -17.09
CA LEU A 396 -8.60 -9.30 -16.47
C LEU A 396 -8.04 -9.54 -15.07
N LEU A 397 -6.82 -9.04 -14.84
CA LEU A 397 -6.11 -9.09 -13.56
C LEU A 397 -5.91 -7.70 -12.97
N THR A 398 -5.78 -7.61 -11.66
CA THR A 398 -5.15 -6.42 -11.05
C THR A 398 -3.64 -6.46 -11.23
N ALA A 399 -2.95 -5.32 -11.11
CA ALA A 399 -1.48 -5.28 -11.15
C ALA A 399 -0.83 -6.21 -10.09
N LYS A 400 -1.45 -6.37 -8.92
CA LYS A 400 -0.95 -7.29 -7.86
C LYS A 400 -1.15 -8.75 -8.25
N ASP A 401 -2.27 -9.09 -8.87
CA ASP A 401 -2.53 -10.45 -9.34
C ASP A 401 -1.66 -10.82 -10.55
N ALA A 402 -1.39 -9.88 -11.46
CA ALA A 402 -0.50 -10.06 -12.60
C ALA A 402 0.94 -10.41 -12.21
N VAL A 403 1.42 -9.90 -11.06
CA VAL A 403 2.72 -10.30 -10.49
C VAL A 403 2.75 -11.77 -10.07
N ARG A 404 1.61 -12.28 -9.60
CA ARG A 404 1.43 -13.66 -9.13
C ARG A 404 0.97 -14.62 -10.23
N TRP A 405 0.68 -14.08 -11.42
CA TRP A 405 0.29 -14.85 -12.59
C TRP A 405 1.54 -15.52 -13.20
N PRO A 406 1.45 -16.80 -13.62
CA PRO A 406 2.56 -17.47 -14.28
C PRO A 406 2.82 -16.79 -15.64
N ALA A 407 3.99 -16.17 -15.79
CA ALA A 407 4.39 -15.48 -17.01
C ALA A 407 4.97 -16.42 -18.08
N HIS A 408 5.02 -15.92 -19.32
CA HIS A 408 5.70 -16.51 -20.49
C HIS A 408 5.06 -17.82 -20.97
N GLU A 409 3.73 -17.85 -21.01
CA GLU A 409 2.98 -18.94 -21.63
C GLU A 409 2.34 -18.51 -22.96
N ARG A 410 2.03 -19.49 -23.82
CA ARG A 410 1.16 -19.24 -24.98
C ARG A 410 -0.21 -18.77 -24.48
N GLY A 411 -0.76 -17.68 -25.04
CA GLY A 411 -2.03 -17.11 -24.62
C GLY A 411 -1.92 -15.95 -23.62
N ASP A 412 -0.72 -15.48 -23.30
CA ASP A 412 -0.53 -14.29 -22.45
C ASP A 412 -1.06 -13.01 -23.11
N GLU A 413 -1.21 -12.99 -24.45
CA GLU A 413 -1.87 -11.93 -25.20
C GLU A 413 -3.37 -11.77 -24.89
N GLU A 414 -3.98 -12.79 -24.28
CA GLU A 414 -5.39 -12.77 -23.84
C GLU A 414 -5.53 -12.46 -22.35
N VAL A 415 -4.42 -12.09 -21.69
CA VAL A 415 -4.40 -11.66 -20.30
C VAL A 415 -4.11 -10.17 -20.26
N VAL A 416 -5.07 -9.43 -19.73
CA VAL A 416 -5.04 -7.98 -19.60
C VAL A 416 -4.97 -7.63 -18.12
N VAL A 417 -4.22 -6.59 -17.81
CA VAL A 417 -4.00 -6.03 -16.50
C VAL A 417 -4.70 -4.68 -16.45
N LEU A 418 -5.50 -4.48 -15.42
CA LEU A 418 -6.08 -3.18 -15.12
C LEU A 418 -5.00 -2.25 -14.57
N GLU A 419 -4.71 -1.20 -15.32
CA GLU A 419 -3.72 -0.19 -14.93
C GLU A 419 -4.39 0.94 -14.17
N VAL A 420 -3.92 1.15 -12.95
CA VAL A 420 -4.45 2.18 -12.05
C VAL A 420 -3.32 3.07 -11.54
N GLU A 421 -3.61 4.34 -11.38
CA GLU A 421 -2.74 5.29 -10.70
C GLU A 421 -3.43 5.94 -9.51
N TRP A 422 -2.64 6.65 -8.71
CA TRP A 422 -3.18 7.50 -7.66
C TRP A 422 -3.57 8.85 -8.24
N ARG A 423 -4.77 9.32 -7.91
CA ARG A 423 -5.23 10.67 -8.25
C ARG A 423 -5.66 11.40 -6.99
N TRP A 424 -5.07 12.57 -6.77
CA TRP A 424 -5.52 13.48 -5.72
C TRP A 424 -6.90 14.04 -6.05
N VAL A 425 -7.79 14.05 -5.05
CA VAL A 425 -9.06 14.76 -5.08
C VAL A 425 -8.90 16.13 -4.42
N SER A 426 -8.18 16.17 -3.29
CA SER A 426 -7.88 17.42 -2.58
C SER A 426 -6.59 17.31 -1.77
N GLY A 427 -5.92 18.45 -1.57
CA GLY A 427 -4.73 18.56 -0.71
C GLY A 427 -3.45 17.93 -1.25
N GLY A 428 -3.45 17.43 -2.49
CA GLY A 428 -2.29 16.73 -3.09
C GLY A 428 -1.00 17.53 -3.09
N ASP A 429 -1.05 18.79 -3.53
CA ASP A 429 0.12 19.67 -3.58
C ASP A 429 0.76 19.87 -2.21
N THR A 430 -0.06 20.04 -1.16
CA THR A 430 0.42 20.16 0.22
C THR A 430 1.07 18.87 0.70
N VAL A 431 0.48 17.71 0.40
CA VAL A 431 1.09 16.42 0.76
C VAL A 431 2.44 16.25 0.06
N GLU A 432 2.50 16.53 -1.24
CA GLU A 432 3.76 16.46 -1.99
C GLU A 432 4.80 17.45 -1.45
N ALA A 433 4.41 18.68 -1.10
CA ALA A 433 5.30 19.65 -0.48
C ALA A 433 5.83 19.17 0.88
N LEU A 434 4.99 18.52 1.71
CA LEU A 434 5.44 17.92 2.98
C LEU A 434 6.38 16.73 2.75
N VAL A 435 6.11 15.90 1.75
CA VAL A 435 6.97 14.74 1.42
C VAL A 435 8.33 15.22 0.90
N PHE A 436 8.35 16.16 -0.04
CA PHE A 436 9.56 16.55 -0.79
C PHE A 436 10.27 17.82 -0.28
N GLY A 437 9.62 18.65 0.54
CA GLY A 437 10.06 20.00 0.88
C GLY A 437 11.38 20.10 1.66
N ALA A 438 11.87 19.00 2.25
CA ALA A 438 13.21 18.97 2.85
C ALA A 438 14.31 18.49 1.88
N SER A 439 13.95 17.92 0.73
CA SER A 439 14.87 17.28 -0.24
C SER A 439 15.15 18.13 -1.49
N THR A 440 14.39 19.21 -1.74
CA THR A 440 14.51 20.00 -2.98
C THR A 440 15.08 21.42 -2.80
N GLY A 441 15.50 21.81 -1.60
CA GLY A 441 15.94 23.19 -1.34
C GLY A 441 14.82 24.24 -1.52
N VAL A 442 13.57 23.81 -1.69
CA VAL A 442 12.41 24.71 -1.77
C VAL A 442 11.95 24.99 -0.35
N SER A 443 12.25 26.21 0.13
CA SER A 443 11.77 26.74 1.39
C SER A 443 10.24 26.79 1.39
N VAL A 444 9.59 25.80 2.02
CA VAL A 444 8.19 25.91 2.42
C VAL A 444 8.16 26.81 3.65
N ALA A 445 7.66 28.04 3.48
CA ALA A 445 7.38 28.94 4.59
C ALA A 445 6.25 28.33 5.45
N ALA A 446 6.63 27.55 6.46
CA ALA A 446 5.71 27.00 7.44
C ALA A 446 5.45 28.05 8.53
N GLY A 447 4.39 28.84 8.35
CA GLY A 447 3.71 29.51 9.44
C GLY A 447 3.04 28.47 10.33
N ASN A 448 3.71 28.09 11.41
CA ASN A 448 3.17 27.79 12.75
C ASN A 448 4.25 27.09 13.56
N ALA A 449 5.02 27.92 14.27
CA ALA A 449 5.93 27.45 15.29
C ALA A 449 5.15 26.73 16.41
N ARG A 450 5.59 25.52 16.74
CA ARG A 450 5.26 24.83 18.00
C ARG A 450 5.64 25.75 19.17
N PRO A 451 4.76 26.04 20.15
CA PRO A 451 5.21 26.50 21.45
C PRO A 451 5.84 25.32 22.21
N PRO A 452 6.88 25.56 23.03
CA PRO A 452 7.50 24.53 23.85
C PRO A 452 6.50 24.03 24.90
N ALA A 453 6.56 22.71 25.18
CA ALA A 453 5.78 22.07 26.22
C ALA A 453 6.15 22.66 27.59
N THR A 454 5.24 23.43 28.18
CA THR A 454 5.29 23.79 29.60
C THR A 454 4.91 22.56 30.41
N GLY A 455 5.86 22.04 31.17
CA GLY A 455 5.60 21.07 32.24
C GLY A 455 4.71 21.70 33.29
N VAL A 456 3.70 20.95 33.71
CA VAL A 456 2.90 21.24 34.91
C VAL A 456 3.50 20.42 36.03
N SER A 457 4.02 21.14 37.03
CA SER A 457 4.38 20.64 38.35
C SER A 457 3.14 20.20 39.14
#